data_AF-A0A4Y9URY4-F1
#
_entry.id   AF-A0A4Y9URY4-F1
#
_cell.length_a   1.000
_cell.length_b   1.000
_cell.length_c   1.000
_cell.angle_alpha   90.00
_cell.angle_beta   90.00
_cell.angle_gamma   90.00
#
_symmetry.space_group_name_H-M   'P 1'
#
loop_
_entity.id
_entity.type
_entity.pdbx_description
1 polymer ?
#
loop_
_entity_poly.entity_id
_entity_poly.type
_entity_poly.pdbx_seq_one_letter_code
_entity_poly.pdbx_strand_id
1 'polypeptide(L)' 'MSGSAQTNLKFPPGSRIQVKPAAGPRLSGKTGTVVGAGYYPKSLRVILDGSKGPITLHVDYVAMIDT' A
#
# COMPACT_ATOMS: atom_id res chain seq x y z
N MET A 1 19.89 -14.17 12.37
CA MET A 1 18.48 -14.31 12.81
C MET A 1 17.58 -13.90 11.64
N SER A 2 17.09 -14.87 10.89
CA SER A 2 16.17 -14.63 9.78
C SER A 2 14.76 -14.47 10.34
N GLY A 3 14.45 -13.25 10.81
CA GLY A 3 13.09 -12.90 11.19
C GLY A 3 12.23 -12.91 9.93
N SER A 4 11.49 -14.00 9.73
CA SER A 4 10.38 -14.04 8.79
C SER A 4 9.51 -12.81 9.04
N ALA A 5 9.53 -11.85 8.11
CA ALA A 5 8.63 -10.71 8.12
C ALA A 5 7.21 -11.28 8.16
N GLN A 6 6.63 -11.33 9.36
CA GLN A 6 5.41 -12.05 9.62
C GLN A 6 4.32 -11.50 8.69
N THR A 7 3.89 -12.40 7.82
CA THR A 7 2.72 -12.39 6.96
C THR A 7 1.47 -12.10 7.79
N ASN A 8 1.24 -10.82 8.06
CA ASN A 8 -0.07 -10.30 8.42
C ASN A 8 -0.30 -8.95 7.73
N LEU A 9 -0.13 -8.96 6.41
CA LEU A 9 -0.46 -7.80 5.61
C LEU A 9 -1.81 -8.10 5.01
N LYS A 10 -2.83 -7.46 5.56
CA LYS A 10 -4.18 -7.30 5.00
C LYS A 10 -4.21 -6.98 3.49
N PHE A 11 -3.05 -6.69 2.89
CA PHE A 11 -2.81 -6.38 1.50
C PHE A 11 -1.59 -7.17 0.98
N PRO A 12 -1.79 -8.39 0.43
CA PRO A 12 -0.71 -9.11 -0.24
C PRO A 12 -0.19 -8.37 -1.49
N PRO A 13 1.06 -8.59 -1.93
CA PRO A 13 1.53 -8.09 -3.22
C PRO A 13 0.60 -8.52 -4.36
N GLY A 14 0.35 -7.61 -5.31
CA GLY A 14 -0.65 -7.78 -6.36
C GLY A 14 -2.05 -7.27 -5.99
N SER A 15 -2.31 -7.01 -4.71
CA SER A 15 -3.61 -6.47 -4.27
C SER A 15 -3.88 -5.10 -4.85
N ARG A 16 -5.13 -4.88 -5.24
CA ARG A 16 -5.62 -3.58 -5.66
C ARG A 16 -6.07 -2.77 -4.45
N ILE A 17 -5.65 -1.52 -4.41
CA ILE A 17 -5.98 -0.60 -3.31
C ILE A 17 -6.45 0.75 -3.82
N GLN A 18 -7.24 1.41 -2.99
CA GLN A 18 -7.54 2.82 -3.10
C GLN A 18 -7.00 3.55 -1.87
N VAL A 19 -6.44 4.74 -2.10
CA VAL A 19 -5.94 5.61 -1.04
C VAL A 19 -7.10 6.38 -0.42
N LYS A 20 -7.23 6.26 0.91
CA LYS A 20 -8.28 6.93 1.69
C LYS A 20 -8.05 8.45 1.78
N PRO A 21 -9.10 9.24 2.05
CA PRO A 21 -8.98 10.69 2.27
C PRO A 21 -7.97 11.08 3.36
N ALA A 22 -7.78 10.23 4.37
CA ALA A 22 -6.83 10.46 5.46
C ALA A 22 -5.35 10.59 5.02
N ALA A 23 -5.00 10.14 3.79
CA ALA A 23 -3.67 10.32 3.22
C ALA A 23 -3.40 11.75 2.70
N GLY A 24 -4.41 12.63 2.76
CA GLY A 24 -4.34 14.00 2.29
C GLY A 24 -4.73 14.18 0.82
N PRO A 25 -4.98 15.42 0.40
CA PRO A 25 -5.65 15.75 -0.86
C PRO A 25 -4.87 15.35 -2.12
N ARG A 26 -3.53 15.23 -2.01
CA ARG A 26 -2.67 14.85 -3.15
C ARG A 26 -2.79 13.37 -3.53
N LEU A 27 -3.12 12.52 -2.56
CA LEU A 27 -3.10 11.07 -2.71
C LEU A 27 -4.49 10.45 -2.56
N SER A 28 -5.40 11.11 -1.83
CA SER A 28 -6.77 10.67 -1.65
C SER A 28 -7.46 10.35 -2.97
N GLY A 29 -8.16 9.21 -3.01
CA GLY A 29 -8.92 8.76 -4.17
C GLY A 29 -8.08 8.07 -5.24
N LYS A 30 -6.75 8.13 -5.17
CA LYS A 30 -5.89 7.41 -6.11
C LYS A 30 -5.97 5.92 -5.91
N THR A 31 -5.89 5.19 -7.01
CA THR A 31 -5.82 3.74 -7.05
C THR A 31 -4.40 3.28 -7.34
N GLY A 32 -4.10 2.06 -6.93
CA GLY A 32 -2.77 1.49 -7.12
C GLY A 32 -2.71 0.02 -6.78
N THR A 33 -1.52 -0.54 -6.94
CA THR A 33 -1.25 -1.95 -6.69
C THR A 33 -0.16 -2.09 -5.63
N VAL A 34 -0.37 -2.98 -4.68
CA VAL A 34 0.64 -3.30 -3.66
C VAL A 34 1.76 -4.09 -4.31
N VAL A 35 3.00 -3.63 -4.15
CA VAL A 35 4.18 -4.35 -4.63
C VAL A 35 4.95 -5.02 -3.49
N GLY A 36 4.70 -4.65 -2.25
CA GLY A 36 5.31 -5.30 -1.09
C GLY A 36 5.09 -4.57 0.22
N ALA A 37 5.74 -5.08 1.27
CA ALA A 37 5.86 -4.40 2.54
C ALA A 37 6.88 -3.25 2.46
N GLY A 38 6.66 -2.19 3.25
CA GLY A 38 7.66 -1.16 3.50
C GLY A 38 8.67 -1.59 4.55
N TYR A 39 9.68 -0.74 4.78
CA TYR A 39 10.71 -0.97 5.80
C TYR A 39 10.15 -0.89 7.23
N TYR A 40 9.20 0.02 7.47
CA TYR A 40 8.59 0.19 8.79
C TYR A 40 7.40 -0.75 9.00
N PRO A 41 7.11 -1.12 10.27
CA PRO A 41 5.88 -1.82 10.60
C PRO A 41 4.67 -1.07 10.04
N LYS A 42 3.67 -1.80 9.53
CA LYS A 42 2.44 -1.22 8.97
C LYS A 42 2.64 -0.28 7.78
N SER A 43 3.77 -0.38 7.09
CA SER A 43 4.01 0.32 5.83
C SER A 43 3.85 -0.62 4.65
N LEU A 44 3.26 -0.12 3.56
CA LEU A 44 3.07 -0.81 2.30
C LEU A 44 3.80 -0.03 1.21
N ARG A 45 4.48 -0.78 0.35
CA ARG A 45 5.02 -0.27 -0.89
C ARG A 45 3.99 -0.48 -1.98
N VAL A 46 3.54 0.60 -2.60
CA VAL A 46 2.48 0.59 -3.62
C VAL A 46 2.92 1.36 -4.86
N ILE A 47 2.50 0.92 -6.03
CA ILE A 47 2.59 1.70 -7.27
C ILE A 47 1.20 2.28 -7.54
N LEU A 48 1.09 3.60 -7.48
CA LEU A 48 -0.15 4.28 -7.87
C LEU A 48 -0.27 4.33 -9.39
N ASP A 49 -1.49 4.30 -9.90
CA ASP A 49 -1.72 4.41 -11.33
C ASP A 49 -1.19 5.74 -11.87
N GLY A 50 -0.53 5.68 -13.04
CA GLY A 50 0.12 6.83 -13.65
C GLY A 50 1.40 7.30 -12.94
N SER A 51 1.84 6.64 -11.85
CA SER A 51 3.10 6.93 -11.19
C SER A 51 4.23 6.08 -11.76
N LYS A 52 5.39 6.71 -12.02
CA LYS A 52 6.58 6.03 -12.58
C LYS A 52 7.30 5.10 -11.61
N GLY A 53 6.98 5.19 -10.31
CA GLY A 53 7.69 4.44 -9.29
C GLY A 53 6.85 4.18 -8.05
N PRO A 54 7.30 3.25 -7.20
CA PRO A 54 6.61 2.89 -5.97
C PRO A 54 6.74 3.99 -4.92
N ILE A 55 5.69 4.16 -4.13
CA ILE A 55 5.66 4.99 -2.92
C ILE A 55 5.39 4.12 -1.69
N THR A 56 5.69 4.65 -0.52
CA THR A 56 5.38 3.99 0.76
C THR A 56 4.17 4.67 1.39
N LEU A 57 3.16 3.89 1.80
CA LEU A 57 1.98 4.34 2.50
C LEU A 57 1.75 3.53 3.78
N HIS A 58 1.13 4.15 4.78
CA HIS A 58 0.65 3.42 5.95
C HIS A 58 -0.56 2.56 5.58
N VAL A 59 -0.67 1.35 6.15
CA VAL A 59 -1.80 0.42 5.92
C VAL A 59 -3.17 1.04 6.19
N ASP A 60 -3.25 1.98 7.14
CA ASP A 60 -4.53 2.63 7.48
C ASP A 60 -4.99 3.64 6.43
N TYR A 61 -4.06 4.15 5.61
CA TYR A 61 -4.35 5.07 4.51
C TYR A 61 -4.80 4.39 3.23
N VAL A 62 -4.88 3.06 3.23
CA VAL A 62 -5.35 2.31 2.07
C VAL A 62 -6.55 1.44 2.42
N ALA A 63 -7.41 1.22 1.43
CA ALA A 63 -8.50 0.27 1.47
C ALA A 63 -8.34 -0.68 0.28
N MET A 64 -8.68 -1.94 0.49
CA MET A 64 -8.67 -2.93 -0.58
C MET A 64 -9.90 -2.66 -1.44
N ILE A 65 -9.74 -2.76 -2.75
CA ILE A 65 -10.86 -2.68 -3.67
C ILE A 65 -10.87 -3.98 -4.48
N ASP A 66 -12.01 -4.64 -4.54
CA ASP A 66 -12.20 -5.73 -5.49
C ASP A 66 -12.44 -5.11 -6.86
N THR A 67 -11.80 -5.69 -7.87
CA THR A 67 -12.00 -5.32 -9.28
C THR A 67 -12.92 -6.34 -9.92
#